data_AF-A0A1Q7MD22-F1
#
_entry.id   AF-A0A1Q7MD22-F1
#
_cell.length_a   1.000
_cell.length_b   1.000
_cell.length_c   1.000
_cell.angle_alpha   90.00
_cell.angle_beta   90.00
_cell.angle_gamma   90.00
#
_symmetry.space_group_name_H-M   'P 1'
#
loop_
_entity.id
_entity.type
_entity.pdbx_description
1 polymer ?
#
loop_
_entity_poly.entity_id
_entity_poly.type
_entity_poly.pdbx_seq_one_letter_code
_entity_poly.pdbx_strand_id
1 'polypeptide(L)'
;MTKYSASVTVKLRGGPFDGKSAVAYGAVVGSLIDVNHTNYRVTKVDTIPGWTELIASATFEEKKPLKLKRLQVDPQLGAKPQ
;
A
#
# COMPACT_ATOMS: atom_id res chain seq x y z
N MET A 1 -4.42 19.11 -5.18
CA MET A 1 -4.39 17.88 -4.37
C MET A 1 -3.93 18.26 -2.97
N THR A 2 -4.83 18.27 -1.98
CA THR A 2 -4.50 18.73 -0.62
C THR A 2 -3.58 17.69 0.03
N LYS A 3 -2.30 18.05 0.19
CA LYS A 3 -1.31 17.20 0.87
C LYS A 3 -1.42 17.53 2.36
N TYR A 4 -2.04 16.65 3.13
CA TYR A 4 -2.16 16.85 4.57
C TYR A 4 -0.77 16.71 5.22
N SER A 5 -0.21 17.81 5.70
CA SER A 5 1.11 17.85 6.35
C SER A 5 1.08 17.39 7.82
N ALA A 6 -0.11 17.14 8.37
CA ALA A 6 -0.29 16.68 9.75
C ALA A 6 -0.01 15.18 9.91
N SER A 7 0.40 14.79 11.13
CA SER A 7 0.41 13.38 11.55
C SER A 7 -1.02 12.82 11.49
N VAL A 8 -1.13 11.60 10.97
CA VAL A 8 -2.40 10.89 10.84
C VAL A 8 -2.31 9.59 11.63
N THR A 9 -3.23 9.41 12.58
CA THR A 9 -3.42 8.10 13.22
C THR A 9 -4.29 7.22 12.32
N VAL A 10 -3.71 6.14 11.80
CA VAL A 10 -4.34 5.23 10.84
C VAL A 10 -4.76 3.94 11.54
N LYS A 11 -6.07 3.64 11.54
CA LYS A 11 -6.61 2.37 12.01
C LYS A 11 -6.47 1.31 10.92
N LEU A 12 -5.78 0.22 11.25
CA LEU A 12 -5.46 -0.86 10.33
C LEU A 12 -6.55 -1.94 10.36
N ARG A 13 -6.97 -2.37 9.17
CA ARG A 13 -7.97 -3.42 8.97
C ARG A 13 -7.40 -4.54 8.09
N GLY A 14 -7.51 -5.77 8.57
CA GLY A 14 -6.97 -6.97 7.93
C GLY A 14 -5.46 -7.14 8.12
N GLY A 15 -4.96 -8.30 7.68
CA GLY A 15 -3.54 -8.64 7.75
C GLY A 15 -3.00 -8.81 9.18
N PRO A 16 -1.67 -8.79 9.36
CA PRO A 16 -1.01 -9.09 10.63
C PRO A 16 -1.18 -8.02 11.72
N PHE A 17 -1.60 -6.80 11.35
CA PHE A 17 -1.81 -5.69 12.28
C PHE A 17 -3.27 -5.26 12.39
N ASP A 18 -4.23 -6.15 12.09
CA ASP A 18 -5.66 -5.84 12.24
C ASP A 18 -5.99 -5.33 13.66
N GLY A 19 -6.80 -4.28 13.71
CA GLY A 19 -7.24 -3.65 14.96
C GLY A 19 -6.20 -2.72 15.61
N LYS A 20 -4.95 -2.70 15.13
CA LYS A 20 -3.90 -1.79 15.61
C LYS A 20 -3.97 -0.44 14.90
N SER A 21 -3.18 0.50 15.41
CA SER A 21 -3.00 1.82 14.81
C SER A 21 -1.55 2.03 14.40
N ALA A 22 -1.34 2.79 13.33
CA ALA A 22 -0.04 3.30 12.89
C ALA A 22 -0.09 4.82 12.77
N VAL A 23 1.06 5.49 12.88
CA VAL A 23 1.17 6.92 12.61
C VAL A 23 1.79 7.09 11.22
N ALA A 24 1.14 7.86 10.36
CA ALA A 24 1.63 8.16 9.02
C ALA A 24 1.56 9.66 8.74
N TYR A 25 2.53 10.16 7.98
CA TYR A 25 2.56 11.55 7.51
C TYR A 25 2.17 11.61 6.05
N GLY A 26 1.37 12.59 5.65
CA GLY A 26 0.96 12.73 4.24
C GLY A 26 0.04 11.62 3.74
N ALA A 27 -0.60 10.88 4.64
CA ALA A 27 -1.58 9.86 4.26
C ALA A 27 -2.77 10.51 3.55
N VAL A 28 -3.08 10.01 2.35
CA VAL A 28 -4.22 10.45 1.55
C VAL A 28 -5.02 9.24 1.12
N VAL A 29 -6.31 9.40 0.89
CA VAL A 29 -7.13 8.29 0.40
C VAL A 29 -6.54 7.74 -0.92
N GLY A 30 -6.37 6.42 -0.96
CA GLY A 30 -5.74 5.71 -2.08
C GLY A 30 -4.21 5.57 -1.98
N SER A 31 -3.53 6.27 -1.06
CA SER A 31 -2.08 6.05 -0.87
C SER A 31 -1.80 4.72 -0.19
N LEU A 32 -0.63 4.15 -0.47
CA LEU A 32 -0.07 3.07 0.32
C LEU A 32 0.72 3.64 1.49
N ILE A 33 0.56 3.03 2.65
CA ILE A 33 1.46 3.18 3.78
C ILE A 33 2.15 1.85 4.03
N ASP A 34 3.43 1.90 4.37
CA ASP A 34 4.17 0.74 4.85
C ASP A 34 4.09 0.71 6.38
N VAL A 35 3.62 -0.40 6.92
CA VAL A 35 3.59 -0.66 8.36
C VAL A 35 4.38 -1.93 8.60
N ASN A 36 5.62 -1.78 9.09
CA ASN A 36 6.52 -2.90 9.37
C ASN A 36 6.60 -3.88 8.18
N HIS A 37 6.96 -3.37 7.00
CA HIS A 37 7.08 -4.13 5.75
C HIS A 37 5.77 -4.68 5.17
N THR A 38 4.63 -4.25 5.73
CA THR A 38 3.29 -4.65 5.30
C THR A 38 2.58 -3.45 4.71
N ASN A 39 2.13 -3.57 3.46
CA ASN A 39 1.43 -2.50 2.76
C ASN A 39 -0.03 -2.43 3.19
N TYR A 40 -0.49 -1.24 3.51
CA TYR A 40 -1.89 -0.92 3.75
C TYR A 40 -2.33 0.21 2.82
N ARG A 41 -3.50 0.07 2.22
CA ARG A 41 -4.13 1.11 1.39
C ARG A 41 -5.02 1.98 2.25
N VAL A 42 -4.75 3.27 2.30
CA VAL A 42 -5.61 4.24 3.00
C VAL A 42 -6.95 4.33 2.28
N THR A 43 -8.04 4.06 2.99
CA THR A 43 -9.41 4.07 2.43
C THR A 43 -10.21 5.29 2.86
N LYS A 44 -9.85 5.90 3.98
CA LYS A 44 -10.54 7.08 4.51
C LYS A 44 -9.57 7.96 5.29
N VAL A 45 -9.72 9.28 5.18
CA VAL A 45 -9.06 10.28 6.02
C VAL A 45 -10.13 11.26 6.48
N ASP A 46 -10.26 11.41 7.79
CA ASP A 46 -11.19 12.32 8.46
C ASP A 46 -10.40 13.43 9.15
N THR A 47 -10.82 14.68 8.91
CA THR A 47 -10.33 15.86 9.62
C THR A 47 -11.34 16.24 10.69
N ILE A 48 -10.91 16.28 11.95
CA ILE A 48 -11.77 16.68 13.07
C ILE A 48 -11.55 18.18 13.32
N PRO A 49 -12.59 19.03 13.21
CA PRO A 49 -12.45 20.46 13.48
C PRO A 49 -11.92 20.72 14.89
N GLY A 50 -10.89 21.56 15.00
CA GLY A 50 -10.25 21.91 16.27
C GLY A 50 -9.18 20.91 16.74
N TRP A 51 -8.94 19.80 16.02
CA TRP A 51 -7.83 18.89 16.27
C TRP A 51 -6.73 19.11 15.24
N THR A 52 -5.48 19.13 15.70
CA THR A 52 -4.31 19.21 14.82
C THR A 52 -4.04 17.88 14.12
N GLU A 53 -4.42 16.76 14.75
CA GLU A 53 -4.22 15.41 14.23
C GLU A 53 -5.39 14.93 13.39
N LEU A 54 -5.09 14.18 12.34
CA LEU A 54 -6.08 13.53 11.49
C LEU A 54 -6.26 12.07 11.89
N ILE A 55 -7.42 11.51 11.56
CA ILE A 55 -7.70 10.10 11.73
C ILE A 55 -7.92 9.47 10.37
N ALA A 56 -7.37 8.29 10.14
CA ALA A 56 -7.56 7.55 8.90
C ALA A 56 -7.89 6.08 9.15
N SER A 57 -8.41 5.43 8.11
CA SER A 57 -8.55 3.98 8.05
C SER A 57 -7.78 3.46 6.86
N ALA A 58 -7.12 2.31 7.02
CA ALA A 58 -6.42 1.65 5.94
C ALA A 58 -6.68 0.13 5.96
N THR A 59 -6.81 -0.45 4.78
CA THR A 59 -7.03 -1.89 4.60
C THR A 59 -5.76 -2.56 4.11
N PHE A 60 -5.48 -3.76 4.62
CA PHE A 60 -4.35 -4.57 4.19
C PHE A 60 -4.40 -4.78 2.67
N GLU A 61 -3.29 -4.48 2.01
CA GLU A 61 -3.11 -4.78 0.59
C GLU A 61 -2.31 -6.06 0.46
N GLU A 62 -3.04 -7.16 0.23
CA GLU A 62 -2.42 -8.44 -0.05
C GLU A 62 -1.62 -8.30 -1.35
N LYS A 63 -0.29 -8.41 -1.25
CA LYS A 63 0.58 -8.40 -2.43
C LYS A 63 0.17 -9.58 -3.30
N LYS A 64 -0.62 -9.35 -4.34
CA LYS A 64 -0.78 -10.33 -5.40
C LYS A 64 0.64 -10.64 -5.87
N PRO A 65 1.08 -11.91 -5.85
CA PRO A 65 2.36 -12.24 -6.43
C PRO A 65 2.28 -11.75 -7.88
N LEU A 66 3.21 -10.86 -8.24
CA LEU A 66 3.43 -10.54 -9.64
C LEU A 66 3.59 -11.89 -10.32
N LYS A 67 2.61 -12.30 -11.13
CA LYS A 67 2.79 -13.44 -12.03
C LYS A 67 3.95 -13.02 -12.90
N LEU A 68 5.15 -13.49 -12.56
CA LEU A 68 6.32 -13.35 -13.39
C LEU A 68 5.91 -14.04 -14.69
N LYS A 69 5.51 -13.25 -15.68
CA LYS A 69 5.30 -13.75 -17.03
C LYS A 69 6.72 -14.08 -17.45
N ARG A 70 7.14 -15.34 -17.20
CA ARG A 70 8.39 -15.89 -17.72
C ARG A 70 8.38 -15.47 -19.18
N LEU A 71 9.30 -14.58 -19.56
CA LEU A 71 9.60 -14.32 -20.95
C LEU A 71 9.86 -15.71 -21.53
N GLN A 72 8.90 -16.19 -22.31
CA GLN A 72 9.01 -17.45 -22.98
C GLN A 72 10.07 -17.18 -24.04
N VAL A 73 11.32 -17.49 -23.69
CA VAL A 73 12.43 -17.51 -24.63
C VAL A 73 12.05 -18.56 -25.66
N ASP A 74 11.58 -18.11 -26.82
CA ASP A 74 11.33 -18.95 -27.98
C ASP A 74 12.62 -19.73 -28.30
N PRO A 75 12.64 -21.08 -28.21
CA PRO A 75 13.83 -21.87 -28.53
C PRO A 75 14.13 -21.98 -30.03
N GLN A 76 13.52 -21.14 -30.88
CA GLN A 76 13.62 -21.26 -32.34
C GLN A 76 14.47 -20.16 -32.96
N LEU A 77 15.77 -20.18 -32.66
CA LEU A 77 16.77 -19.77 -33.64
C LEU A 77 17.70 -20.96 -33.84
N GLY A 78 17.38 -21.72 -34.88
CA GLY A 78 17.95 -23.03 -35.15
C GLY A 78 19.46 -23.01 -35.27
N ALA A 79 20.11 -23.78 -34.39
CA ALA A 79 21.30 -24.49 -34.78
C ALA A 79 20.90 -25.49 -35.88
N LYS A 80 21.43 -25.32 -37.09
CA LYS A 80 21.69 -26.43 -38.00
C LYS A 80 23.19 -26.47 -38.28
N PRO A 81 23.89 -27.55 -37.90
CA PRO A 81 25.21 -27.84 -38.41
C PRO A 81 25.10 -28.51 -39.79
N GLN A 82 26.20 -28.40 -40.53
CA GLN A 82 26.58 -29.03 -41.81
C GLN A 82 26.37 -28.19 -43.07
#